data_AF-A0A7S0M2S9-F1
#
_entry.id   AF-A0A7S0M2S9-F1
#
_cell.length_a   1.000
_cell.length_b   1.000
_cell.length_c   1.000
_cell.angle_alpha   90.00
_cell.angle_beta   90.00
_cell.angle_gamma   90.00
#
_symmetry.space_group_name_H-M   'P 1'
#
loop_
_entity.id
_entity.type
_entity.pdbx_description
1 polymer ?
#
loop_
_entity_poly.entity_id
_entity_poly.type
_entity_poly.pdbx_seq_one_letter_code
_entity_poly.pdbx_strand_id
1 'polypeptide(L)'
;KSWILAVALGVAGTEAFSFQAAGVLSSSLLSKTGSISSLRPAAGFSPKLGPQRSLGLRGGFRTMAMASPSLSTIKTEKLTPQSAEKLLISTVDVFIFDCDGVIWKGDSLIPGIPAILDKLRAAGKRIFFVTNNSTKSRKGYKAKFDELGLSVKPEEIFSSSFAAAAYFEQTKFKETGKKVYIIGERGIQDELDLVGVPWIGGEADKDKKIELKSGFALDHDHDVGAVVVGFDRHINYYKIQYAQLCINENKGCEFIATNLDAVTHLTDAQEWAGNGSMAGAIKGCTGRDPT
;
A
#
# COMPACT_ATOMS: atom_id res chain seq x y z
N LYS A 1 -14.28 -23.45 -8.63
CA LYS A 1 -15.10 -22.43 -7.94
C LYS A 1 -14.46 -21.08 -8.24
N SER A 2 -15.15 -20.21 -8.99
CA SER A 2 -14.65 -18.86 -9.29
C SER A 2 -15.01 -17.98 -8.10
N TRP A 3 -14.04 -17.33 -7.47
CA TRP A 3 -14.25 -16.42 -6.35
C TRP A 3 -14.39 -15.00 -6.90
N ILE A 4 -15.41 -14.26 -6.47
CA ILE A 4 -15.52 -12.82 -6.75
C ILE A 4 -15.08 -12.07 -5.48
N LEU A 5 -14.14 -11.15 -5.64
CA LEU A 5 -13.57 -10.32 -4.59
C LEU A 5 -14.16 -8.91 -4.68
N ALA A 6 -14.64 -8.37 -3.55
CA ALA A 6 -14.93 -6.95 -3.42
C ALA A 6 -13.88 -6.29 -2.52
N VAL A 7 -13.25 -5.23 -3.02
CA VAL A 7 -12.34 -4.38 -2.25
C VAL A 7 -13.05 -3.07 -1.96
N ALA A 8 -13.23 -2.75 -0.68
CA ALA A 8 -13.73 -1.45 -0.26
C ALA A 8 -12.52 -0.57 0.09
N LEU A 9 -12.20 0.36 -0.81
CA LEU A 9 -11.15 1.37 -0.61
C LEU A 9 -11.77 2.67 -0.10
N GLY A 10 -11.18 3.26 0.94
CA GLY A 10 -11.58 4.58 1.41
C GLY A 10 -11.11 5.65 0.43
N VAL A 11 -12.03 6.47 -0.06
CA VAL A 11 -11.68 7.78 -0.65
C VAL A 11 -11.98 8.83 0.40
N ALA A 12 -10.96 9.54 0.85
CA ALA A 12 -11.14 10.68 1.74
C ALA A 12 -12.09 11.70 1.09
N GLY A 13 -13.23 11.99 1.73
CA GLY A 13 -13.99 13.21 1.44
C GLY A 13 -15.48 13.11 1.06
N THR A 14 -16.20 11.99 1.23
CA THR A 14 -17.69 12.03 1.08
C THR A 14 -18.44 11.18 2.11
N GLU A 15 -19.54 11.71 2.63
CA GLU A 15 -20.42 11.10 3.66
C GLU A 15 -21.28 9.93 3.15
N ALA A 16 -20.91 9.32 2.03
CA ALA A 16 -21.62 8.17 1.49
C ALA A 16 -20.63 7.02 1.28
N PHE A 17 -20.91 5.86 1.90
CA PHE A 17 -20.29 4.59 1.54
C PHE A 17 -20.40 4.38 0.02
N SER A 18 -19.34 4.68 -0.72
CA SER A 18 -19.24 4.30 -2.13
C SER A 18 -18.49 2.99 -2.20
N PHE A 19 -19.19 1.88 -2.49
CA PHE A 19 -18.52 0.68 -2.97
C PHE A 19 -17.92 1.03 -4.35
N GLN A 20 -16.66 1.42 -4.40
CA GLN A 20 -15.91 1.35 -5.65
C GLN A 20 -15.53 -0.12 -5.85
N ALA A 21 -16.33 -0.84 -6.64
CA ALA A 21 -15.99 -2.19 -7.07
C ALA A 21 -14.73 -2.13 -7.96
N ALA A 22 -13.55 -2.26 -7.36
CA ALA A 22 -12.31 -2.47 -8.08
C ALA A 22 -12.33 -3.91 -8.66
N GLY A 23 -12.87 -4.06 -9.87
CA GLY A 23 -12.66 -5.20 -10.76
C GLY A 23 -13.26 -6.54 -10.34
N VAL A 24 -14.26 -7.03 -11.09
CA VAL A 24 -14.62 -8.46 -11.09
C VAL A 24 -13.51 -9.23 -11.82
N LEU A 25 -12.54 -9.77 -11.08
CA LEU A 25 -11.54 -10.69 -11.64
C LEU A 25 -12.17 -12.08 -11.77
N SER A 26 -12.80 -12.35 -12.91
CA SER A 26 -13.15 -13.72 -13.30
C SER A 26 -11.90 -14.48 -13.75
N SER A 27 -11.73 -15.70 -13.25
CA SER A 27 -10.66 -16.64 -13.64
C SER A 27 -10.56 -16.90 -15.16
N SER A 28 -11.60 -16.58 -15.94
CA SER A 28 -11.59 -16.70 -17.40
C SER A 28 -10.73 -15.65 -18.12
N LEU A 29 -10.45 -14.50 -17.50
CA LEU A 29 -9.70 -13.39 -18.12
C LEU A 29 -8.17 -13.53 -18.01
N LEU A 30 -7.66 -14.32 -17.05
CA LEU A 30 -6.21 -14.56 -16.87
C LEU A 30 -5.62 -15.52 -17.92
N SER A 31 -6.44 -16.17 -18.74
CA SER A 31 -5.96 -17.09 -19.80
C SER A 31 -5.69 -16.41 -21.15
N LYS A 32 -6.04 -15.13 -21.31
CA LYS A 32 -5.95 -14.42 -22.59
C LYS A 32 -5.61 -12.94 -22.42
N THR A 33 -4.38 -12.62 -22.01
CA THR A 33 -3.62 -11.46 -22.52
C THR A 33 -2.21 -11.47 -21.93
N GLY A 34 -1.21 -11.57 -22.80
CA GLY A 34 0.18 -11.31 -22.44
C GLY A 34 0.43 -9.80 -22.29
N SER A 35 1.42 -9.49 -21.44
CA SER A 35 2.15 -8.22 -21.31
C SER A 35 1.33 -6.92 -21.27
N ILE A 36 1.18 -6.35 -20.07
CA ILE A 36 0.68 -4.98 -19.89
C ILE A 36 1.88 -4.05 -19.69
N SER A 37 2.26 -3.34 -20.76
CA SER A 37 3.13 -2.17 -20.69
C SER A 37 2.36 -0.95 -20.20
N SER A 38 3.01 -0.18 -19.32
CA SER A 38 2.58 1.06 -18.66
C SER A 38 1.76 2.04 -19.51
N LEU A 39 0.63 2.50 -18.97
CA LEU A 39 -0.09 3.70 -19.43
C LEU A 39 0.29 4.89 -18.52
N ARG A 40 0.96 5.90 -19.08
CA ARG A 40 1.18 7.21 -18.44
C ARG A 40 -0.06 8.10 -18.61
N PRO A 41 -0.41 8.97 -17.65
CA PRO A 41 -1.45 9.99 -17.85
C PRO A 41 -0.90 11.17 -18.66
N ALA A 42 -1.70 11.67 -19.60
CA ALA A 42 -1.41 12.85 -20.40
C ALA A 42 -1.66 14.14 -19.59
N ALA A 43 -0.62 14.93 -19.36
CA ALA A 43 -0.73 16.31 -18.89
C ALA A 43 -0.73 17.25 -20.10
N GLY A 44 -1.76 18.10 -20.18
CA GLY A 44 -1.87 19.13 -21.20
C GLY A 44 -0.87 20.26 -20.98
N PHE A 45 -0.07 20.54 -22.00
CA PHE A 45 0.65 21.79 -22.17
C PHE A 45 0.73 22.10 -23.67
N SER A 46 0.05 23.16 -24.10
CA SER A 46 0.18 23.72 -25.45
C SER A 46 1.23 24.82 -25.45
N PRO A 47 2.15 24.83 -26.43
CA PRO A 47 2.72 26.07 -26.93
C PRO A 47 2.38 26.29 -28.40
N LYS A 48 2.00 27.54 -28.70
CA LYS A 48 1.76 28.07 -30.05
C LYS A 48 3.03 27.95 -30.91
N LEU A 49 2.89 27.47 -32.14
CA LEU A 49 3.87 27.62 -33.23
C LEU A 49 3.13 27.97 -34.53
N GLY A 50 3.68 28.95 -35.26
CA GLY A 50 3.09 29.66 -36.40
C GLY A 50 3.00 28.86 -37.72
N PRO A 51 2.58 29.52 -38.82
CA PRO A 51 2.09 28.84 -40.00
C PRO A 51 3.24 28.44 -40.94
N GLN A 52 3.27 27.18 -41.36
CA GLN A 52 4.03 26.77 -42.55
C GLN A 52 3.15 26.08 -43.58
N ARG A 53 3.53 26.36 -44.83
CA ARG A 53 2.80 26.24 -46.08
C ARG A 53 2.54 24.80 -46.51
N SER A 54 1.41 24.68 -47.21
CA SER A 54 1.01 23.55 -48.05
C SER A 54 2.04 23.21 -49.13
N LEU A 55 2.30 21.91 -49.33
CA LEU A 55 2.56 21.33 -50.64
C LEU A 55 1.94 19.93 -50.69
N GLY A 56 1.07 19.73 -51.67
CA GLY A 56 0.35 18.49 -51.88
C GLY A 56 1.18 17.45 -52.62
N LEU A 57 0.85 16.18 -52.38
CA LEU A 57 1.03 15.10 -53.35
C LEU A 57 -0.09 14.09 -53.15
N ARG A 58 -0.87 13.92 -54.22
CA ARG A 58 -1.91 12.90 -54.38
C ARG A 58 -1.25 11.53 -54.51
N GLY A 59 -1.53 10.63 -53.59
CA GLY A 59 -1.21 9.20 -53.70
C GLY A 59 -2.42 8.40 -53.26
N GLY A 60 -3.18 7.86 -54.22
CA GLY A 60 -4.32 7.00 -53.94
C GLY A 60 -3.87 5.63 -53.43
N PHE A 61 -3.99 5.40 -52.14
CA PHE A 61 -4.02 4.07 -51.55
C PHE A 61 -5.46 3.78 -51.11
N ARG A 62 -6.11 2.82 -51.77
CA ARG A 62 -7.34 2.20 -51.25
C ARG A 62 -6.97 1.35 -50.03
N THR A 63 -7.10 1.91 -48.85
CA THR A 63 -7.11 1.15 -47.60
C THR A 63 -8.41 0.34 -47.56
N MET A 64 -8.32 -0.99 -47.68
CA MET A 64 -9.43 -1.84 -47.25
C MET A 64 -9.57 -1.68 -45.74
N ALA A 65 -10.67 -1.05 -45.31
CA ALA A 65 -11.06 -1.04 -43.91
C ALA A 65 -11.43 -2.48 -43.51
N MET A 66 -10.51 -3.17 -42.84
CA MET A 66 -10.85 -4.34 -42.05
C MET A 66 -11.85 -3.88 -40.98
N ALA A 67 -13.07 -4.41 -41.01
CA ALA A 67 -14.05 -4.14 -39.97
C ALA A 67 -13.46 -4.52 -38.61
N SER A 68 -13.20 -3.51 -37.78
CA SER A 68 -12.84 -3.73 -36.38
C SER A 68 -14.03 -4.40 -35.70
N PRO A 69 -13.84 -5.50 -34.94
CA PRO A 69 -14.94 -6.07 -34.19
C PRO A 69 -15.45 -4.99 -33.25
N SER A 70 -16.72 -4.59 -33.43
CA SER A 70 -17.36 -3.63 -32.55
C SER A 70 -17.33 -4.19 -31.14
N LEU A 71 -16.52 -3.59 -30.26
CA LEU A 71 -16.65 -3.79 -28.83
C LEU A 71 -18.10 -3.45 -28.48
N SER A 72 -18.90 -4.46 -28.19
CA SER A 72 -20.25 -4.26 -27.69
C SER A 72 -20.14 -3.37 -26.46
N THR A 73 -20.71 -2.18 -26.52
CA THR A 73 -20.73 -1.23 -25.41
C THR A 73 -21.31 -1.96 -24.20
N ILE A 74 -20.46 -2.25 -23.21
CA ILE A 74 -20.91 -2.88 -21.96
C ILE A 74 -21.93 -1.89 -21.37
N LYS A 75 -23.20 -2.29 -21.35
CA LYS A 75 -24.24 -1.49 -20.69
C LYS A 75 -23.95 -1.51 -19.19
N THR A 76 -23.56 -0.38 -18.66
CA THR A 76 -23.43 -0.17 -17.21
C THR A 76 -24.76 0.35 -16.67
N GLU A 77 -25.30 -0.31 -15.65
CA GLU A 77 -26.47 0.16 -14.93
C GLU A 77 -26.06 0.74 -13.58
N LYS A 78 -26.63 1.89 -13.21
CA LYS A 78 -26.41 2.47 -11.88
C LYS A 78 -27.28 1.71 -10.87
N LEU A 79 -26.64 1.02 -9.94
CA LEU A 79 -27.35 0.32 -8.87
C LEU A 79 -27.82 1.30 -7.79
N THR A 80 -28.98 1.01 -7.19
CA THR A 80 -29.40 1.64 -5.94
C THR A 80 -28.63 0.99 -4.77
N PRO A 81 -28.53 1.64 -3.60
CA PRO A 81 -27.86 1.02 -2.45
C PRO A 81 -28.39 -0.37 -2.10
N GLN A 82 -29.72 -0.57 -2.18
CA GLN A 82 -30.36 -1.85 -1.88
C GLN A 82 -30.09 -2.90 -2.95
N SER A 83 -30.11 -2.53 -4.24
CA SER A 83 -29.80 -3.48 -5.30
C SER A 83 -28.31 -3.83 -5.35
N ALA A 84 -27.44 -2.87 -5.07
CA ALA A 84 -26.01 -3.08 -4.91
C ALA A 84 -25.73 -4.04 -3.74
N GLU A 85 -26.33 -3.80 -2.58
CA GLU A 85 -26.16 -4.68 -1.42
C GLU A 85 -26.60 -6.11 -1.72
N LYS A 86 -27.81 -6.29 -2.29
CA LYS A 86 -28.31 -7.62 -2.65
C LYS A 86 -27.40 -8.31 -3.66
N LEU A 87 -26.92 -7.59 -4.66
CA LEU A 87 -26.00 -8.12 -5.67
C LEU A 87 -24.68 -8.53 -5.03
N LEU A 88 -24.06 -7.65 -4.24
CA LEU A 88 -22.77 -7.92 -3.58
C LEU A 88 -22.89 -9.12 -2.64
N ILE A 89 -23.90 -9.15 -1.78
CA ILE A 89 -24.11 -10.28 -0.86
C ILE A 89 -24.39 -11.58 -1.62
N SER A 90 -25.08 -11.55 -2.76
CA SER A 90 -25.37 -12.80 -3.51
C SER A 90 -24.22 -13.30 -4.39
N THR A 91 -23.31 -12.41 -4.82
CA THR A 91 -22.29 -12.74 -5.82
C THR A 91 -20.86 -12.73 -5.31
N VAL A 92 -20.59 -12.04 -4.20
CA VAL A 92 -19.24 -11.91 -3.63
C VAL A 92 -19.08 -12.89 -2.48
N ASP A 93 -17.97 -13.61 -2.45
CA ASP A 93 -17.65 -14.56 -1.39
C ASP A 93 -16.75 -13.96 -0.31
N VAL A 94 -15.88 -13.03 -0.72
CA VAL A 94 -14.83 -12.44 0.11
C VAL A 94 -14.88 -10.92 0.02
N PHE A 95 -14.90 -10.27 1.19
CA PHE A 95 -14.80 -8.83 1.33
C PHE A 95 -13.45 -8.47 1.97
N ILE A 96 -12.72 -7.58 1.31
CA ILE A 96 -11.51 -6.97 1.84
C ILE A 96 -11.81 -5.50 2.12
N PHE A 97 -11.72 -5.11 3.38
CA PHE A 97 -11.91 -3.74 3.82
C PHE A 97 -10.56 -3.11 4.07
N ASP A 98 -10.35 -1.93 3.49
CA ASP A 98 -9.43 -0.96 4.07
C ASP A 98 -9.88 -0.59 5.50
N CYS A 99 -8.99 -0.01 6.30
CA CYS A 99 -9.26 0.28 7.70
C CYS A 99 -9.44 1.78 7.97
N ASP A 100 -8.39 2.58 7.76
CA ASP A 100 -8.40 4.01 8.03
C ASP A 100 -9.28 4.73 7.00
N GLY A 101 -10.33 5.42 7.46
CA GLY A 101 -11.32 6.06 6.58
C GLY A 101 -12.44 5.13 6.08
N VAL A 102 -12.41 3.83 6.40
CA VAL A 102 -13.45 2.85 6.04
C VAL A 102 -14.08 2.21 7.27
N ILE A 103 -13.28 1.62 8.16
CA ILE A 103 -13.78 1.06 9.43
C ILE A 103 -13.83 2.14 10.51
N TRP A 104 -12.82 3.00 10.56
CA TRP A 104 -12.70 4.05 11.58
C TRP A 104 -12.13 5.35 11.01
N LYS A 105 -12.35 6.45 11.73
CA LYS A 105 -11.59 7.70 11.60
C LYS A 105 -10.93 7.99 12.94
N GLY A 106 -9.60 7.95 12.98
CA GLY A 106 -8.85 7.98 14.23
C GLY A 106 -9.27 6.83 15.15
N ASP A 107 -9.83 7.19 16.31
CA ASP A 107 -10.26 6.25 17.36
C ASP A 107 -11.79 6.06 17.42
N SER A 108 -12.52 6.50 16.38
CA SER A 108 -13.98 6.37 16.31
C SER A 108 -14.40 5.51 15.12
N LEU A 109 -15.35 4.60 15.33
CA LEU A 109 -15.96 3.82 14.25
C LEU A 109 -16.73 4.71 13.28
N ILE A 110 -16.67 4.34 12.01
CA ILE A 110 -17.57 4.90 11.01
C ILE A 110 -18.99 4.33 11.25
N PRO A 111 -20.05 5.17 11.24
CA PRO A 111 -21.41 4.73 11.50
C PRO A 111 -21.85 3.58 10.57
N GLY A 112 -22.51 2.57 11.15
CA GLY A 112 -23.04 1.42 10.40
C GLY A 112 -22.07 0.25 10.21
N ILE A 113 -20.78 0.41 10.54
CA ILE A 113 -19.77 -0.64 10.39
C ILE A 113 -20.11 -1.95 11.14
N PRO A 114 -20.51 -1.92 12.44
CA PRO A 114 -20.88 -3.16 13.13
C PRO A 114 -22.02 -3.91 12.42
N ALA A 115 -23.07 -3.18 12.01
CA ALA A 115 -24.24 -3.77 11.37
C ALA A 115 -23.92 -4.42 10.02
N ILE A 116 -23.06 -3.81 9.20
CA ILE A 116 -22.68 -4.39 7.90
C ILE A 116 -21.78 -5.61 8.07
N LEU A 117 -20.84 -5.59 9.02
CA LEU A 117 -19.96 -6.73 9.30
C LEU A 117 -20.77 -7.95 9.80
N ASP A 118 -21.72 -7.73 10.71
CA ASP A 118 -22.61 -8.79 11.20
C ASP A 118 -23.47 -9.37 10.08
N LYS A 119 -24.02 -8.51 9.21
CA LYS A 119 -24.82 -8.94 8.06
C LYS A 119 -24.00 -9.78 7.08
N LEU A 120 -22.77 -9.38 6.78
CA LEU A 120 -21.86 -10.15 5.91
C LEU A 120 -21.50 -11.50 6.52
N ARG A 121 -21.20 -11.54 7.82
CA ARG A 121 -20.92 -12.79 8.54
C ARG A 121 -22.13 -13.72 8.57
N ALA A 122 -23.32 -13.19 8.84
CA ALA A 122 -24.58 -13.94 8.82
C ALA A 122 -24.88 -14.53 7.43
N ALA A 123 -24.46 -13.83 6.36
CA ALA A 123 -24.54 -14.31 4.99
C ALA A 123 -23.41 -15.29 4.60
N GLY A 124 -22.59 -15.73 5.55
CA GLY A 124 -21.50 -16.70 5.34
C GLY A 124 -20.30 -16.14 4.58
N LYS A 125 -20.12 -14.81 4.56
CA LYS A 125 -19.02 -14.16 3.83
C LYS A 125 -17.74 -14.17 4.63
N ARG A 126 -16.61 -14.29 3.91
CA ARG A 126 -15.27 -14.14 4.49
C ARG A 126 -14.87 -12.67 4.48
N ILE A 127 -14.31 -12.20 5.58
CA ILE A 127 -13.95 -10.80 5.76
C ILE A 127 -12.47 -10.71 6.10
N PHE A 128 -11.78 -9.76 5.47
CA PHE A 128 -10.41 -9.40 5.78
C PHE A 128 -10.29 -7.88 5.92
N PHE A 129 -9.40 -7.46 6.80
CA PHE A 129 -9.08 -6.07 7.08
C PHE A 129 -7.64 -5.84 6.66
N VAL A 130 -7.44 -5.01 5.64
CA VAL A 130 -6.14 -4.67 5.08
C VAL A 130 -5.84 -3.22 5.44
N THR A 131 -4.63 -2.94 5.90
CA THR A 131 -4.17 -1.57 6.14
C THR A 131 -2.72 -1.43 5.72
N ASN A 132 -2.40 -0.32 5.08
CA ASN A 132 -1.02 0.01 4.73
C ASN A 132 -0.25 0.62 5.91
N ASN A 133 -0.87 0.79 7.07
CA ASN A 133 -0.26 1.37 8.25
C ASN A 133 0.55 0.31 9.04
N SER A 134 1.84 0.58 9.20
CA SER A 134 2.81 -0.31 9.87
C SER A 134 3.06 0.04 11.34
N THR A 135 2.34 1.02 11.89
CA THR A 135 2.56 1.49 13.28
C THR A 135 2.24 0.44 14.33
N LYS A 136 1.31 -0.47 14.03
CA LYS A 136 0.88 -1.56 14.91
C LYS A 136 1.09 -2.91 14.24
N SER A 137 1.35 -3.92 15.06
CA SER A 137 1.31 -5.32 14.65
C SER A 137 -0.14 -5.78 14.51
N ARG A 138 -0.37 -6.98 13.96
CA ARG A 138 -1.70 -7.63 13.97
C ARG A 138 -2.26 -7.74 15.38
N LYS A 139 -1.41 -8.01 16.38
CA LYS A 139 -1.81 -7.99 17.80
C LYS A 139 -2.28 -6.61 18.23
N GLY A 140 -1.56 -5.55 17.85
CA GLY A 140 -1.96 -4.16 18.13
C GLY A 140 -3.27 -3.76 17.44
N TYR A 141 -3.47 -4.16 16.18
CA TYR A 141 -4.73 -3.91 15.49
C TYR A 141 -5.89 -4.73 16.06
N LYS A 142 -5.66 -5.98 16.45
CA LYS A 142 -6.64 -6.79 17.17
C LYS A 142 -7.13 -6.09 18.43
N ALA A 143 -6.21 -5.55 19.23
CA ALA A 143 -6.58 -4.76 20.42
C ALA A 143 -7.42 -3.52 20.05
N LYS A 144 -7.04 -2.79 18.99
CA LYS A 144 -7.85 -1.65 18.49
C LYS A 144 -9.26 -2.08 18.05
N PHE A 145 -9.40 -3.18 17.32
CA PHE A 145 -10.71 -3.71 16.95
C PHE A 145 -11.56 -4.04 18.19
N ASP A 146 -10.95 -4.68 19.20
CA ASP A 146 -11.64 -5.01 20.45
C ASP A 146 -12.11 -3.76 21.22
N GLU A 147 -11.25 -2.73 21.31
CA GLU A 147 -11.57 -1.43 21.92
C GLU A 147 -12.75 -0.75 21.21
N LEU A 148 -12.85 -0.90 19.89
CA LEU A 148 -13.95 -0.40 19.09
C LEU A 148 -15.19 -1.29 19.14
N GLY A 149 -15.18 -2.38 19.90
CA GLY A 149 -16.31 -3.31 20.05
C GLY A 149 -16.50 -4.25 18.85
N LEU A 150 -15.49 -4.40 17.99
CA LEU A 150 -15.53 -5.29 16.84
C LEU A 150 -14.77 -6.59 17.12
N SER A 151 -15.48 -7.73 17.14
CA SER A 151 -14.83 -9.03 17.27
C SER A 151 -14.19 -9.43 15.94
N VAL A 152 -12.88 -9.28 15.81
CA VAL A 152 -12.08 -9.64 14.60
C VAL A 152 -11.01 -10.65 14.99
N LYS A 153 -10.77 -11.68 14.18
CA LYS A 153 -9.70 -12.65 14.44
C LYS A 153 -8.36 -12.14 13.90
N PRO A 154 -7.21 -12.46 14.52
CA PRO A 154 -5.90 -12.04 14.02
C PRO A 154 -5.63 -12.45 12.57
N GLU A 155 -6.17 -13.59 12.12
CA GLU A 155 -6.03 -14.09 10.75
C GLU A 155 -6.86 -13.32 9.72
N GLU A 156 -7.79 -12.47 10.20
CA GLU A 156 -8.56 -11.55 9.35
C GLU A 156 -7.78 -10.24 9.12
N ILE A 157 -6.64 -10.00 9.79
CA ILE A 157 -5.92 -8.72 9.77
C ILE A 157 -4.62 -8.82 8.95
N PHE A 158 -4.48 -7.93 7.96
CA PHE A 158 -3.35 -7.83 7.07
C PHE A 158 -2.81 -6.40 7.06
N SER A 159 -1.89 -6.10 7.98
CA SER A 159 -1.17 -4.83 8.01
C SER A 159 0.09 -4.86 7.15
N SER A 160 0.60 -3.69 6.77
CA SER A 160 1.89 -3.59 6.08
C SER A 160 3.09 -3.99 6.95
N SER A 161 2.99 -3.87 8.29
CA SER A 161 3.96 -4.44 9.23
C SER A 161 4.02 -5.96 9.14
N PHE A 162 2.86 -6.63 9.06
CA PHE A 162 2.78 -8.07 8.83
C PHE A 162 3.30 -8.45 7.44
N ALA A 163 2.95 -7.68 6.40
CA ALA A 163 3.44 -7.91 5.05
C ALA A 163 4.98 -7.85 4.98
N ALA A 164 5.62 -6.92 5.70
CA ALA A 164 7.07 -6.83 5.79
C ALA A 164 7.69 -8.07 6.46
N ALA A 165 7.11 -8.56 7.58
CA ALA A 165 7.59 -9.78 8.21
C ALA A 165 7.39 -11.02 7.34
N ALA A 166 6.24 -11.13 6.67
CA ALA A 166 5.95 -12.20 5.72
C ALA A 166 6.91 -12.20 4.52
N TYR A 167 7.34 -11.01 4.06
CA TYR A 167 8.37 -10.90 3.03
C TYR A 167 9.68 -11.57 3.48
N PHE A 168 10.18 -11.25 4.68
CA PHE A 168 11.43 -11.84 5.18
C PHE A 168 11.33 -13.35 5.45
N GLU A 169 10.15 -13.83 5.86
CA GLU A 169 9.89 -15.26 6.00
C GLU A 169 9.94 -15.96 4.63
N GLN A 170 9.28 -15.38 3.62
CA GLN A 170 9.22 -15.94 2.26
C GLN A 170 10.57 -15.91 1.54
N THR A 171 11.37 -14.85 1.74
CA THR A 171 12.74 -14.75 1.19
C THR A 171 13.76 -15.54 2.00
N LYS A 172 13.34 -16.19 3.09
CA LYS A 172 14.21 -16.95 4.01
C LYS A 172 15.36 -16.09 4.55
N PHE A 173 15.10 -14.80 4.77
CA PHE A 173 16.10 -13.83 5.19
C PHE A 173 16.85 -14.29 6.44
N LYS A 174 16.17 -14.97 7.37
CA LYS A 174 16.78 -15.54 8.58
C LYS A 174 17.94 -16.51 8.31
N GLU A 175 17.89 -17.26 7.20
CA GLU A 175 18.95 -18.19 6.81
C GLU A 175 20.26 -17.47 6.44
N THR A 176 20.20 -16.16 6.13
CA THR A 176 21.39 -15.35 5.84
C THR A 176 22.21 -15.00 7.09
N GLY A 177 21.61 -15.12 8.28
CA GLY A 177 22.20 -14.66 9.55
C GLY A 177 22.29 -13.14 9.70
N LYS A 178 21.77 -12.37 8.73
CA LYS A 178 21.77 -10.90 8.73
C LYS A 178 20.61 -10.32 9.55
N LYS A 179 20.71 -9.02 9.84
CA LYS A 179 19.73 -8.23 10.60
C LYS A 179 18.99 -7.25 9.71
N VAL A 180 17.81 -6.84 10.16
CA VAL A 180 17.02 -5.75 9.57
C VAL A 180 17.25 -4.47 10.36
N TYR A 181 17.61 -3.36 9.71
CA TYR A 181 17.53 -2.04 10.32
C TYR A 181 16.15 -1.42 10.08
N ILE A 182 15.48 -1.03 11.15
CA ILE A 182 14.11 -0.50 11.09
C ILE A 182 14.13 1.03 11.22
N ILE A 183 13.49 1.70 10.27
CA ILE A 183 12.92 3.03 10.44
C ILE A 183 11.41 2.83 10.50
N GLY A 184 10.77 3.11 11.63
CA GLY A 184 9.38 2.76 11.84
C GLY A 184 9.03 2.50 13.31
N GLU A 185 7.73 2.50 13.58
CA GLU A 185 7.19 2.27 14.92
C GLU A 185 7.12 0.78 15.31
N ARG A 186 6.59 0.53 16.51
CA ARG A 186 6.57 -0.77 17.19
C ARG A 186 6.01 -1.92 16.34
N GLY A 187 5.03 -1.66 15.48
CA GLY A 187 4.36 -2.69 14.70
C GLY A 187 5.29 -3.56 13.85
N ILE A 188 6.32 -2.99 13.24
CA ILE A 188 7.30 -3.74 12.44
C ILE A 188 8.16 -4.62 13.35
N GLN A 189 8.63 -4.07 14.47
CA GLN A 189 9.46 -4.78 15.46
C GLN A 189 8.76 -6.03 15.97
N ASP A 190 7.51 -5.87 16.42
CA ASP A 190 6.70 -6.97 16.96
C ASP A 190 6.45 -8.08 15.91
N GLU A 191 6.21 -7.74 14.64
CA GLU A 191 5.99 -8.77 13.60
C GLU A 191 7.29 -9.47 13.21
N LEU A 192 8.45 -8.77 13.20
CA LEU A 192 9.75 -9.40 12.97
C LEU A 192 10.15 -10.34 14.12
N ASP A 193 9.84 -9.97 15.37
CA ASP A 193 10.03 -10.83 16.54
C ASP A 193 9.25 -12.14 16.41
N LEU A 194 8.00 -12.09 15.91
CA LEU A 194 7.16 -13.28 15.74
C LEU A 194 7.73 -14.28 14.71
N VAL A 195 8.36 -13.80 13.64
CA VAL A 195 9.03 -14.66 12.64
C VAL A 195 10.50 -14.96 13.00
N GLY A 196 10.98 -14.38 14.10
CA GLY A 196 12.34 -14.55 14.61
C GLY A 196 13.41 -14.01 13.65
N VAL A 197 13.12 -12.92 12.96
CA VAL A 197 14.08 -12.17 12.15
C VAL A 197 14.76 -11.13 13.04
N PRO A 198 16.09 -11.18 13.19
CA PRO A 198 16.78 -10.25 14.08
C PRO A 198 16.76 -8.83 13.50
N TRP A 199 16.56 -7.84 14.35
CA TRP A 199 16.48 -6.44 13.94
C TRP A 199 17.19 -5.51 14.93
N ILE A 200 17.52 -4.32 14.44
CA ILE A 200 18.04 -3.18 15.21
C ILE A 200 17.35 -1.89 14.75
N GLY A 201 17.49 -0.80 15.53
CA GLY A 201 16.88 0.49 15.23
C GLY A 201 15.48 0.65 15.81
N GLY A 202 14.56 1.21 15.02
CA GLY A 202 13.17 1.45 15.42
C GLY A 202 13.06 2.48 16.56
N GLU A 203 12.29 2.14 17.59
CA GLU A 203 12.05 3.01 18.76
C GLU A 203 13.32 3.26 19.59
N ALA A 204 14.28 2.33 19.59
CA ALA A 204 15.53 2.47 20.33
C ALA A 204 16.40 3.64 19.82
N ASP A 205 16.18 4.06 18.57
CA ASP A 205 16.95 5.12 17.92
C ASP A 205 16.21 6.47 17.92
N LYS A 206 15.04 6.58 18.55
CA LYS A 206 14.16 7.77 18.46
C LYS A 206 14.83 9.09 18.88
N ASP A 207 15.71 9.04 19.88
CA ASP A 207 16.38 10.20 20.46
C ASP A 207 17.86 10.31 20.08
N LYS A 208 18.37 9.39 19.23
CA LYS A 208 19.77 9.40 18.81
C LYS A 208 20.07 10.60 17.92
N LYS A 209 21.30 11.12 18.06
CA LYS A 209 21.80 12.29 17.35
C LYS A 209 23.18 12.00 16.77
N ILE A 210 23.54 12.74 15.73
CA ILE A 210 24.87 12.68 15.11
C ILE A 210 25.67 13.90 15.58
N GLU A 211 26.94 13.69 15.89
CA GLU A 211 27.90 14.78 16.09
C GLU A 211 28.48 15.23 14.75
N LEU A 212 28.26 16.49 14.38
CA LEU A 212 28.82 17.07 13.16
C LEU A 212 30.14 17.78 13.50
N LYS A 213 31.24 17.02 13.49
CA LYS A 213 32.61 17.55 13.69
C LYS A 213 33.56 16.96 12.65
N SER A 214 34.65 17.68 12.38
CA SER A 214 35.67 17.22 11.43
C SER A 214 36.21 15.85 11.81
N GLY A 215 36.27 14.93 10.85
CA GLY A 215 36.75 13.57 11.03
C GLY A 215 35.79 12.60 11.72
N PHE A 216 34.57 13.02 12.10
CA PHE A 216 33.57 12.10 12.60
C PHE A 216 33.02 11.22 11.46
N ALA A 217 33.03 9.91 11.67
CA ALA A 217 32.36 8.92 10.85
C ALA A 217 31.38 8.15 11.74
N LEU A 218 30.13 8.05 11.31
CA LEU A 218 29.16 7.21 11.99
C LEU A 218 29.47 5.75 11.67
N ASP A 219 29.69 4.94 12.70
CA ASP A 219 29.81 3.48 12.55
C ASP A 219 28.41 2.84 12.42
N HIS A 220 28.30 1.81 11.60
CA HIS A 220 27.07 1.04 11.40
C HIS A 220 27.35 -0.46 11.38
N ASP A 221 26.34 -1.23 11.73
CA ASP A 221 26.44 -2.69 11.78
C ASP A 221 26.51 -3.28 10.35
N HIS A 222 27.66 -3.88 10.02
CA HIS A 222 27.91 -4.54 8.72
C HIS A 222 27.14 -5.87 8.53
N ASP A 223 26.44 -6.34 9.57
CA ASP A 223 25.51 -7.47 9.48
C ASP A 223 24.07 -7.06 9.18
N VAL A 224 23.80 -5.77 8.94
CA VAL A 224 22.52 -5.34 8.36
C VAL A 224 22.43 -5.75 6.90
N GLY A 225 21.48 -6.63 6.58
CA GLY A 225 21.18 -7.12 5.23
C GLY A 225 19.94 -6.48 4.60
N ALA A 226 19.14 -5.76 5.38
CA ALA A 226 17.98 -5.03 4.85
C ALA A 226 17.68 -3.80 5.71
N VAL A 227 17.20 -2.74 5.06
CA VAL A 227 16.58 -1.58 5.70
C VAL A 227 15.10 -1.59 5.37
N VAL A 228 14.25 -1.56 6.40
CA VAL A 228 12.79 -1.42 6.26
C VAL A 228 12.36 -0.04 6.72
N VAL A 229 11.60 0.63 5.87
CA VAL A 229 11.07 1.98 6.14
C VAL A 229 9.55 1.93 6.21
N GLY A 230 9.04 2.12 7.42
CA GLY A 230 7.64 2.40 7.73
C GLY A 230 7.46 3.79 8.35
N PHE A 231 6.19 4.15 8.56
CA PHE A 231 5.85 5.43 9.14
C PHE A 231 6.47 5.55 10.55
N ASP A 232 7.17 6.65 10.80
CA ASP A 232 7.93 6.90 12.02
C ASP A 232 7.81 8.37 12.43
N ARG A 233 7.01 8.65 13.47
CA ARG A 233 6.88 10.00 14.04
C ARG A 233 8.17 10.50 14.70
N HIS A 234 9.10 9.60 14.99
CA HIS A 234 10.40 9.89 15.59
C HIS A 234 11.54 9.62 14.61
N ILE A 235 11.29 9.78 13.31
CA ILE A 235 12.37 9.81 12.33
C ILE A 235 13.29 11.00 12.64
N ASN A 236 14.59 10.76 12.58
CA ASN A 236 15.61 11.76 12.85
C ASN A 236 16.79 11.58 11.87
N TYR A 237 17.71 12.54 11.88
CA TYR A 237 18.86 12.51 10.99
C TYR A 237 19.79 11.31 11.23
N TYR A 238 19.90 10.83 12.47
CA TYR A 238 20.65 9.60 12.79
C TYR A 238 20.11 8.40 12.03
N LYS A 239 18.80 8.16 12.08
CA LYS A 239 18.15 7.04 11.38
C LYS A 239 18.36 7.10 9.87
N ILE A 240 18.22 8.29 9.27
CA ILE A 240 18.42 8.50 7.84
C ILE A 240 19.87 8.19 7.44
N GLN A 241 20.85 8.71 8.19
CA GLN A 241 22.27 8.46 7.91
C GLN A 241 22.62 6.97 8.10
N TYR A 242 22.14 6.34 9.17
CA TYR A 242 22.42 4.93 9.45
C TYR A 242 21.86 4.02 8.35
N ALA A 243 20.63 4.26 7.90
CA ALA A 243 20.04 3.55 6.78
C ALA A 243 20.83 3.76 5.47
N GLN A 244 21.26 4.99 5.19
CA GLN A 244 22.06 5.31 4.01
C GLN A 244 23.38 4.51 3.99
N LEU A 245 24.08 4.46 5.13
CA LEU A 245 25.33 3.70 5.27
C LEU A 245 25.08 2.20 5.08
N CYS A 246 24.05 1.64 5.71
CA CYS A 246 23.68 0.24 5.52
C CYS A 246 23.43 -0.08 4.04
N ILE A 247 22.62 0.74 3.35
CA ILE A 247 22.22 0.51 1.96
C ILE A 247 23.41 0.63 0.98
N ASN A 248 24.35 1.54 1.25
CA ASN A 248 25.46 1.83 0.33
C ASN A 248 26.70 0.96 0.59
N GLU A 249 26.98 0.64 1.85
CA GLU A 249 28.23 -0.02 2.24
C GLU A 249 28.07 -1.52 2.49
N ASN A 250 26.89 -1.97 2.93
CA ASN A 250 26.65 -3.41 3.13
C ASN A 250 26.23 -4.04 1.81
N LYS A 251 27.11 -4.89 1.26
CA LYS A 251 26.89 -5.56 -0.03
C LYS A 251 25.58 -6.36 -0.02
N GLY A 252 24.69 -6.02 -0.96
CA GLY A 252 23.41 -6.70 -1.12
C GLY A 252 22.34 -6.24 -0.14
N CYS A 253 22.57 -5.17 0.64
CA CYS A 253 21.54 -4.64 1.53
C CYS A 253 20.30 -4.23 0.75
N GLU A 254 19.16 -4.79 1.15
CA GLU A 254 17.85 -4.48 0.59
C GLU A 254 17.33 -3.16 1.16
N PHE A 255 16.51 -2.46 0.37
CA PHE A 255 15.77 -1.28 0.80
C PHE A 255 14.29 -1.56 0.54
N ILE A 256 13.50 -1.63 1.61
CA ILE A 256 12.09 -2.05 1.57
C ILE A 256 11.25 -0.95 2.20
N ALA A 257 10.10 -0.63 1.61
CA ALA A 257 9.14 0.30 2.20
C ALA A 257 7.82 -0.42 2.52
N THR A 258 7.24 -0.20 3.70
CA THR A 258 5.97 -0.85 4.06
C THR A 258 4.78 -0.33 3.22
N ASN A 259 4.89 0.91 2.72
CA ASN A 259 4.00 1.55 1.75
C ASN A 259 4.68 2.82 1.21
N LEU A 260 4.12 3.46 0.17
CA LEU A 260 4.68 4.68 -0.44
C LEU A 260 3.73 5.88 -0.38
N ASP A 261 2.78 5.87 0.55
CA ASP A 261 1.80 6.95 0.68
C ASP A 261 2.51 8.26 1.06
N ALA A 262 2.41 9.26 0.19
CA ALA A 262 3.06 10.55 0.40
C ALA A 262 2.51 11.27 1.64
N VAL A 263 1.21 11.11 1.91
CA VAL A 263 0.47 11.72 3.01
C VAL A 263 -0.33 10.69 3.81
N THR A 264 -0.65 11.02 5.05
CA THR A 264 -1.50 10.23 5.95
C THR A 264 -2.44 11.15 6.75
N HIS A 265 -3.52 10.59 7.28
CA HIS A 265 -4.57 11.32 8.00
C HIS A 265 -4.55 10.93 9.48
N LEU A 266 -3.60 11.49 10.23
CA LEU A 266 -3.47 11.24 11.68
C LEU A 266 -4.55 11.93 12.50
N THR A 267 -5.09 13.03 11.98
CA THR A 267 -6.21 13.78 12.55
C THR A 267 -7.22 14.08 11.45
N ASP A 268 -8.42 14.50 11.83
CA ASP A 268 -9.47 14.94 10.92
C ASP A 268 -9.24 16.34 10.33
N ALA A 269 -8.29 17.11 10.89
CA ALA A 269 -8.07 18.50 10.56
C ALA A 269 -7.15 18.74 9.34
N GLN A 270 -6.19 17.86 9.09
CA GLN A 270 -5.21 18.06 8.01
C GLN A 270 -4.50 16.77 7.58
N GLU A 271 -3.88 16.83 6.40
CA GLU A 271 -2.92 15.84 5.94
C GLU A 271 -1.55 16.02 6.63
N TRP A 272 -0.88 14.91 6.86
CA TRP A 272 0.45 14.84 7.44
C TRP A 272 1.38 14.04 6.52
N ALA A 273 2.70 14.24 6.62
CA ALA A 273 3.66 13.45 5.86
C ALA A 273 3.47 11.95 6.16
N GLY A 274 3.24 11.15 5.12
CA GLY A 274 3.10 9.69 5.19
C GLY A 274 4.43 8.98 4.96
N ASN A 275 4.44 7.64 5.02
CA ASN A 275 5.65 6.83 4.89
C ASN A 275 6.43 7.09 3.59
N GLY A 276 5.74 7.44 2.50
CA GLY A 276 6.36 7.82 1.24
C GLY A 276 7.32 9.01 1.38
N SER A 277 7.08 9.92 2.34
CA SER A 277 8.01 11.00 2.68
C SER A 277 9.28 10.48 3.36
N MET A 278 9.16 9.54 4.30
CA MET A 278 10.30 8.91 4.98
C MET A 278 11.13 8.06 4.00
N ALA A 279 10.47 7.20 3.22
CA ALA A 279 11.12 6.43 2.16
C ALA A 279 11.75 7.35 1.10
N GLY A 280 11.10 8.47 0.79
CA GLY A 280 11.64 9.51 -0.08
C GLY A 280 12.96 10.11 0.41
N ALA A 281 13.11 10.32 1.72
CA ALA A 281 14.36 10.78 2.30
C ALA A 281 15.50 9.75 2.09
N ILE A 282 15.22 8.46 2.30
CA ILE A 282 16.20 7.38 2.08
C ILE A 282 16.54 7.23 0.59
N LYS A 283 15.53 7.29 -0.29
CA LYS A 283 15.73 7.33 -1.73
C LYS A 283 16.61 8.52 -2.14
N GLY A 284 16.37 9.69 -1.56
CA GLY A 284 17.11 10.91 -1.86
C GLY A 284 18.61 10.82 -1.54
N CYS A 285 18.98 10.18 -0.43
CA CYS A 285 20.38 10.05 -0.03
C CYS A 285 21.09 8.80 -0.56
N THR A 286 20.35 7.79 -1.03
CA THR A 286 20.93 6.54 -1.59
C THR A 286 20.87 6.45 -3.11
N GLY A 287 19.94 7.19 -3.75
CA GLY A 287 19.63 7.07 -5.17
C GLY A 287 18.93 5.75 -5.54
N ARG A 288 18.54 4.92 -4.56
CA ARG A 288 17.89 3.63 -4.77
C ARG A 288 16.39 3.73 -4.50
N ASP A 289 15.60 3.05 -5.32
CA ASP A 289 14.17 2.86 -5.05
C ASP A 289 13.96 1.71 -4.05
N PRO A 290 12.97 1.83 -3.14
CA PRO A 290 12.58 0.72 -2.31
C PRO A 290 11.87 -0.36 -3.14
N THR A 291 12.00 -1.60 -2.69
CA THR A 291 11.14 -2.73 -3.09
C THR A 291 9.83 -2.70 -2.32
#